data_AF-A0A7J3Z797-F1
#
_entry.id   AF-A0A7J3Z797-F1
#
_cell.length_a   1.000
_cell.length_b   1.000
_cell.length_c   1.000
_cell.angle_alpha   90.00
_cell.angle_beta   90.00
_cell.angle_gamma   90.00
#
_symmetry.space_group_name_H-M   'P 1'
#
loop_
_entity.id
_entity.type
_entity.pdbx_description
1 polymer ?
#
loop_
_entity_poly.entity_id
_entity_poly.type
_entity_poly.pdbx_seq_one_letter_code
_entity_poly.pdbx_strand_id
1 'polypeptide(L)'
;MVLENAVRHLIGDYLKVYVAYSRDTKTRFFATSGGLATAILKYLLKSGHVDVVVLPKPCFKGGLAYGVWTVVRDPVEVSNYSGSLYATTFGFSRVLNYALKRFERIAVTASPCYVKALKKVCEARNRCNDVFVIGLYCNNMPSV
;
A
#
# COMPACT_ATOMS: atom_id res chain seq x y z
N MET A 1 5.04 5.63 31.20
CA MET A 1 3.56 5.79 31.10
C MET A 1 3.13 7.03 30.34
N VAL A 2 3.44 8.26 30.78
CA VAL A 2 2.99 9.49 30.09
C VAL A 2 3.50 9.58 28.64
N LEU A 3 4.79 9.31 28.41
CA LEU A 3 5.38 9.32 27.08
C LEU A 3 4.78 8.26 26.15
N GLU A 4 4.51 7.06 26.68
CA GLU A 4 3.94 5.96 25.90
C GLU A 4 2.50 6.24 25.48
N ASN A 5 1.71 6.84 26.38
CA ASN A 5 0.35 7.30 26.07
C ASN A 5 0.36 8.43 25.03
N ALA A 6 1.29 9.38 25.14
CA ALA A 6 1.45 10.46 24.17
C ALA A 6 1.84 9.93 22.77
N VAL A 7 2.74 8.94 22.70
CA VAL A 7 3.10 8.31 21.43
C VAL A 7 1.91 7.59 20.81
N ARG A 8 1.20 6.75 21.57
CA ARG A 8 -0.01 6.06 21.08
C ARG A 8 -1.08 7.03 20.58
N HIS A 9 -1.25 8.18 21.26
CA HIS A 9 -2.17 9.22 20.81
C HIS A 9 -1.82 9.78 19.42
N LEU A 10 -0.53 9.87 19.08
CA LEU A 10 -0.06 10.45 17.83
C LEU A 10 0.03 9.45 16.67
N ILE A 11 0.52 8.23 16.92
CA ILE A 11 0.79 7.23 15.85
C ILE A 11 -0.22 6.07 15.82
N GLY A 12 -1.15 6.01 16.78
CA GLY A 12 -2.11 4.93 16.93
C GLY A 12 -1.56 3.72 17.69
N ASP A 13 -2.33 2.64 17.69
CA ASP A 13 -1.93 1.37 18.30
C ASP A 13 -0.84 0.66 17.47
N TYR A 14 0.17 0.15 18.16
CA TYR A 14 1.27 -0.58 17.57
C TYR A 14 1.73 -1.70 18.50
N LEU A 15 2.30 -2.76 17.93
CA LEU A 15 2.95 -3.81 18.71
C LEU A 15 4.42 -3.45 18.99
N LYS A 16 5.17 -3.08 17.95
CA LYS A 16 6.58 -2.70 18.01
C LYS A 16 6.92 -1.77 16.85
N VAL A 17 7.98 -0.98 17.02
CA VAL A 17 8.49 -0.05 15.99
C VAL A 17 9.95 -0.42 15.70
N TYR A 18 10.27 -0.51 14.41
CA TYR A 18 11.60 -0.89 13.93
C TYR A 18 12.05 0.03 12.81
N VAL A 19 13.36 0.23 12.71
CA VAL A 19 14.00 0.81 11.52
C VAL A 19 14.53 -0.35 10.68
N ALA A 20 14.10 -0.43 9.43
CA ALA A 20 14.47 -1.53 8.53
C ALA A 20 14.58 -1.08 7.07
N TYR A 21 15.25 -1.89 6.27
CA TYR A 21 15.43 -1.69 4.83
C TYR A 21 15.53 -3.03 4.09
N SER A 22 15.32 -3.00 2.78
CA SER A 22 15.45 -4.16 1.90
C SER A 22 16.90 -4.58 1.73
N ARG A 23 17.18 -5.88 1.90
CA ARG A 23 18.49 -6.49 1.57
C ARG A 23 18.70 -6.65 0.06
N ASP A 24 17.65 -6.57 -0.74
CA ASP A 24 17.77 -6.55 -2.20
C ASP A 24 18.24 -5.16 -2.65
N THR A 25 19.46 -5.09 -3.18
CA THR A 25 20.13 -3.83 -3.53
C THR A 25 19.35 -3.03 -4.56
N LYS A 26 18.76 -3.70 -5.56
CA LYS A 26 17.91 -3.05 -6.57
C LYS A 26 16.67 -2.42 -5.95
N THR A 27 15.92 -3.18 -5.13
CA THR A 27 14.74 -2.66 -4.44
C THR A 27 15.10 -1.50 -3.52
N ARG A 28 16.24 -1.56 -2.81
CA ARG A 28 16.68 -0.46 -1.95
C ARG A 28 17.05 0.78 -2.76
N PHE A 29 17.72 0.61 -3.88
CA PHE A 29 18.16 1.72 -4.74
C PHE A 29 16.97 2.48 -5.35
N PHE A 30 15.94 1.79 -5.82
CA PHE A 30 14.77 2.40 -6.47
C PHE A 30 13.62 2.77 -5.51
N ALA A 31 13.81 2.62 -4.20
CA ALA A 31 12.80 2.99 -3.21
C ALA A 31 12.95 4.46 -2.78
N THR A 32 11.83 5.10 -2.42
CA THR A 32 11.88 6.44 -1.78
C THR A 32 12.50 6.41 -0.38
N SER A 33 12.57 5.24 0.25
CA SER A 33 13.11 5.06 1.60
C SER A 33 13.77 3.68 1.71
N GLY A 34 13.45 2.86 2.71
CA GLY A 34 14.05 1.54 2.88
C GLY A 34 13.59 0.45 1.90
N GLY A 35 12.58 0.69 1.06
CA GLY A 35 12.03 -0.33 0.13
C GLY A 35 11.23 -1.44 0.82
N LEU A 36 10.77 -1.21 2.06
CA LEU A 36 10.05 -2.19 2.86
C LEU A 36 8.71 -2.61 2.24
N ALA A 37 7.88 -1.65 1.81
CA ALA A 37 6.60 -1.96 1.19
C ALA A 37 6.78 -2.89 -0.01
N THR A 38 7.67 -2.52 -0.95
CA THR A 38 8.02 -3.34 -2.11
C THR A 38 8.52 -4.72 -1.70
N ALA A 39 9.45 -4.81 -0.74
CA ALA A 39 10.00 -6.10 -0.29
C ALA A 39 8.92 -7.02 0.33
N ILE A 40 8.05 -6.48 1.17
CA ILE A 40 6.96 -7.22 1.83
C ILE A 40 5.94 -7.69 0.79
N LEU A 41 5.48 -6.83 -0.11
CA LEU A 41 4.51 -7.19 -1.15
C LEU A 41 5.05 -8.31 -2.07
N LYS A 42 6.32 -8.21 -2.47
CA LYS A 42 7.00 -9.26 -3.24
C LYS A 42 7.03 -10.57 -2.48
N TYR A 43 7.37 -10.53 -1.19
CA TYR A 43 7.37 -11.71 -0.34
C TYR A 43 5.97 -12.34 -0.24
N LEU A 44 4.94 -11.55 0.04
CA LEU A 44 3.55 -12.03 0.19
C LEU A 44 3.03 -12.72 -1.08
N LEU A 45 3.31 -12.17 -2.26
CA LEU A 45 2.95 -12.81 -3.53
C LEU A 45 3.77 -14.10 -3.77
N LYS A 46 5.11 -14.05 -3.60
CA LYS A 46 5.99 -15.22 -3.85
C LYS A 46 5.68 -16.40 -2.95
N SER A 47 5.30 -16.12 -1.70
CA SER A 47 4.97 -17.14 -0.70
C SER A 47 3.52 -17.59 -0.74
N GLY A 48 2.68 -16.99 -1.60
CA GLY A 48 1.26 -17.34 -1.71
C GLY A 48 0.41 -16.93 -0.50
N HIS A 49 0.90 -16.01 0.34
CA HIS A 49 0.11 -15.43 1.43
C HIS A 49 -1.01 -14.53 0.92
N VAL A 50 -0.84 -13.92 -0.25
CA VAL A 50 -1.89 -13.18 -0.95
C VAL A 50 -1.93 -13.60 -2.42
N ASP A 51 -3.13 -13.56 -2.99
CA ASP A 51 -3.36 -13.91 -4.39
C ASP A 51 -2.96 -12.74 -5.31
N VAL A 52 -3.20 -11.51 -4.83
CA VAL A 52 -2.90 -10.28 -5.56
C VAL A 52 -2.51 -9.12 -4.65
N VAL A 53 -1.87 -8.12 -5.25
CA VAL A 53 -1.60 -6.81 -4.64
C VAL A 53 -2.36 -5.71 -5.36
N VAL A 54 -2.98 -4.80 -4.60
CA VAL A 54 -3.66 -3.61 -5.09
C VAL A 54 -2.82 -2.39 -4.73
N LEU A 55 -2.38 -1.65 -5.75
CA LEU A 55 -1.48 -0.51 -5.61
C LEU A 55 -1.68 0.50 -6.74
N PRO A 56 -1.24 1.76 -6.58
CA PRO A 56 -1.28 2.75 -7.65
C PRO A 56 -0.18 2.51 -8.70
N LYS A 57 -0.56 2.53 -9.97
CA LYS A 57 0.35 2.63 -11.12
C LYS A 57 0.65 4.10 -11.41
N PRO A 58 1.92 4.53 -11.43
CA PRO A 58 2.27 5.86 -11.90
C PRO A 58 2.02 5.96 -13.42
N CYS A 59 1.42 7.07 -13.83
CA CYS A 59 1.15 7.39 -15.22
C CYS A 59 1.67 8.81 -15.52
N PHE A 60 2.24 8.97 -16.70
CA PHE A 60 2.79 10.23 -17.19
C PHE A 60 2.22 10.52 -18.57
N LYS A 61 1.46 11.60 -18.72
CA LYS A 61 0.85 11.99 -20.00
C LYS A 61 0.74 13.50 -20.11
N GLY A 62 1.23 14.07 -21.22
CA GLY A 62 1.10 15.50 -21.49
C GLY A 62 1.72 16.40 -20.41
N GLY A 63 2.85 15.99 -19.82
CA GLY A 63 3.51 16.72 -18.73
C GLY A 63 2.86 16.53 -17.34
N LEU A 64 1.75 15.81 -17.25
CA LEU A 64 1.07 15.53 -15.98
C LEU A 64 1.46 14.16 -15.44
N ALA A 65 1.70 14.09 -14.13
CA ALA A 65 1.81 12.85 -13.37
C ALA A 65 0.48 12.56 -12.66
N TYR A 66 0.02 11.32 -12.74
CA TYR A 66 -1.17 10.86 -12.01
C TYR A 66 -1.06 9.37 -11.70
N GLY A 67 -1.90 8.88 -10.80
CA GLY A 67 -1.97 7.49 -10.42
C GLY A 67 -3.23 6.81 -10.96
N VAL A 68 -3.12 5.53 -11.30
CA VAL A 68 -4.28 4.68 -11.57
C VAL A 68 -4.15 3.41 -10.74
N TRP A 69 -5.13 3.13 -9.90
CA TRP A 69 -5.14 1.88 -9.14
C TRP A 69 -5.12 0.67 -10.08
N THR A 70 -4.36 -0.36 -9.71
CA THR A 70 -4.24 -1.60 -10.49
C THR A 70 -4.13 -2.80 -9.55
N VAL A 71 -4.30 -3.99 -10.13
CA VAL A 71 -4.04 -5.28 -9.49
C VAL A 71 -2.78 -5.87 -10.10
N VAL A 72 -1.87 -6.35 -9.26
CA VAL A 72 -0.61 -6.99 -9.65
C VAL A 72 -0.58 -8.40 -9.08
N ARG A 73 -0.20 -9.38 -9.90
CA ARG A 73 -0.08 -10.78 -9.48
C ARG A 73 1.36 -11.28 -9.52
N ASP A 74 2.14 -10.80 -10.47
CA ASP A 74 3.54 -11.20 -10.59
C ASP A 74 4.38 -10.45 -9.54
N PRO A 75 5.06 -11.16 -8.62
CA PRO A 75 5.96 -10.53 -7.67
C PRO A 75 7.10 -9.73 -8.33
N VAL A 76 7.52 -10.08 -9.54
CA VAL A 76 8.58 -9.33 -10.24
C VAL A 76 8.08 -7.95 -10.64
N GLU A 77 6.83 -7.85 -11.10
CA GLU A 77 6.21 -6.60 -11.55
C GLU A 77 6.03 -5.57 -10.42
N VAL A 78 5.93 -6.00 -9.16
CA VAL A 78 5.76 -5.09 -8.00
C VAL A 78 6.84 -4.00 -7.97
N SER A 79 8.06 -4.32 -8.40
CA SER A 79 9.17 -3.36 -8.46
C SER A 79 8.90 -2.18 -9.41
N ASN A 80 8.06 -2.33 -10.42
CA ASN A 80 7.67 -1.27 -11.36
C ASN A 80 6.78 -0.19 -10.73
N TYR A 81 6.29 -0.45 -9.52
CA TYR A 81 5.40 0.42 -8.75
C TYR A 81 6.08 0.99 -7.51
N SER A 82 7.40 0.83 -7.40
CA SER A 82 8.20 1.37 -6.30
C SER A 82 8.30 2.89 -6.42
N GLY A 83 8.31 3.55 -5.26
CA GLY A 83 8.43 5.00 -5.16
C GLY A 83 7.17 5.67 -4.65
N SER A 84 7.28 6.96 -4.34
CA SER A 84 6.15 7.78 -3.88
C SER A 84 5.58 8.55 -5.06
N LEU A 85 4.27 8.45 -5.26
CA LEU A 85 3.53 9.21 -6.26
C LEU A 85 2.78 10.35 -5.57
N TYR A 86 3.32 11.56 -5.65
CA TYR A 86 2.71 12.77 -5.09
C TYR A 86 1.73 13.40 -6.09
N ALA A 87 0.71 12.64 -6.48
CA ALA A 87 -0.28 13.07 -7.47
C ALA A 87 -1.64 12.43 -7.24
N THR A 88 -2.68 13.03 -7.84
CA THR A 88 -4.03 12.49 -7.81
C THR A 88 -4.07 11.07 -8.37
N THR A 89 -4.73 10.17 -7.63
CA THR A 89 -4.82 8.75 -7.98
C THR A 89 -6.28 8.32 -8.19
N PHE A 90 -6.56 7.75 -9.36
CA PHE A 90 -7.90 7.45 -9.83
C PHE A 90 -8.24 5.95 -9.78
N GLY A 91 -9.53 5.64 -9.66
CA GLY A 91 -10.05 4.28 -9.87
C GLY A 91 -10.06 3.35 -8.65
N PHE A 92 -9.82 3.87 -7.43
CA PHE A 92 -9.75 3.04 -6.21
C PHE A 92 -10.98 2.16 -6.01
N SER A 93 -12.19 2.73 -6.03
CA SER A 93 -13.43 2.00 -5.78
C SER A 93 -13.66 0.86 -6.76
N ARG A 94 -13.43 1.13 -8.06
CA ARG A 94 -13.58 0.13 -9.14
C ARG A 94 -12.61 -1.02 -8.97
N VAL A 95 -11.34 -0.72 -8.74
CA VAL A 95 -10.27 -1.73 -8.64
C VAL A 95 -10.40 -2.53 -7.35
N LEU A 96 -10.70 -1.87 -6.22
CA LEU A 96 -10.95 -2.54 -4.96
C LEU A 96 -12.16 -3.49 -5.05
N ASN A 97 -13.26 -3.03 -5.66
CA ASN A 97 -14.44 -3.87 -5.85
C ASN A 97 -14.15 -5.09 -6.73
N TYR A 98 -13.39 -4.91 -7.82
CA TYR A 98 -12.92 -6.02 -8.66
C TYR A 98 -12.07 -7.01 -7.86
N ALA A 99 -11.08 -6.51 -7.11
CA ALA A 99 -10.16 -7.34 -6.35
C ALA A 99 -10.89 -8.17 -5.28
N LEU A 100 -11.73 -7.52 -4.47
CA LEU A 100 -12.51 -8.19 -3.44
C LEU A 100 -13.49 -9.23 -4.01
N LYS A 101 -14.01 -9.04 -5.23
CA LYS A 101 -14.91 -10.02 -5.86
C LYS A 101 -14.19 -11.23 -6.44
N ARG A 102 -12.94 -11.08 -6.86
CA ARG A 102 -12.25 -12.08 -7.69
C ARG A 102 -11.16 -12.85 -6.95
N PHE A 103 -10.69 -12.33 -5.83
CA PHE A 103 -9.60 -12.90 -5.04
C PHE A 103 -10.02 -13.06 -3.59
N GLU A 104 -9.46 -14.08 -2.95
CA GLU A 104 -9.70 -14.36 -1.56
C GLU A 104 -8.79 -13.50 -0.70
N ARG A 105 -7.48 -13.57 -0.93
CA ARG A 105 -6.48 -12.85 -0.12
C ARG A 105 -5.85 -11.74 -0.94
N ILE A 106 -5.99 -10.50 -0.50
CA ILE A 106 -5.44 -9.35 -1.19
C ILE A 106 -4.52 -8.56 -0.26
N ALA A 107 -3.40 -8.06 -0.78
CA ALA A 107 -2.63 -7.02 -0.12
C ALA A 107 -2.93 -5.66 -0.74
N VAL A 108 -2.98 -4.60 0.06
CA VAL A 108 -3.18 -3.22 -0.41
C VAL A 108 -2.11 -2.32 0.19
N THR A 109 -1.43 -1.52 -0.63
CA THR A 109 -0.58 -0.42 -0.14
C THR A 109 -1.28 0.91 -0.36
N ALA A 110 -1.42 1.71 0.69
CA ALA A 110 -2.32 2.86 0.67
C ALA A 110 -1.95 3.93 1.70
N SER A 111 -2.25 5.19 1.38
CA SER A 111 -2.21 6.29 2.35
C SER A 111 -3.41 6.21 3.32
N PRO A 112 -3.37 6.92 4.47
CA PRO A 112 -4.32 6.72 5.55
C PRO A 112 -5.79 6.95 5.15
N CYS A 113 -6.05 7.90 4.24
CA CYS A 113 -7.41 8.17 3.75
C CYS A 113 -8.00 6.97 2.97
N TYR A 114 -7.20 6.34 2.10
CA TYR A 114 -7.59 5.14 1.38
C TYR A 114 -7.71 3.93 2.31
N VAL A 115 -6.83 3.80 3.31
CA VAL A 115 -6.92 2.73 4.34
C VAL A 115 -8.23 2.86 5.13
N LYS A 116 -8.63 4.07 5.51
CA LYS A 116 -9.90 4.32 6.20
C LYS A 116 -11.10 3.91 5.34
N ALA A 117 -11.07 4.23 4.05
CA ALA A 117 -12.12 3.84 3.11
C ALA A 117 -12.15 2.31 2.90
N LEU A 118 -10.99 1.68 2.72
CA LEU A 118 -10.82 0.24 2.61
C LEU A 118 -11.42 -0.48 3.81
N LYS A 119 -11.06 -0.06 5.03
CA LYS A 119 -11.55 -0.68 6.27
C LYS A 119 -13.07 -0.73 6.33
N LYS A 120 -13.75 0.38 6.02
CA LYS A 120 -15.22 0.43 5.96
C LYS A 120 -15.82 -0.53 4.94
N VAL A 121 -15.19 -0.65 3.76
CA VAL A 121 -15.64 -1.59 2.71
C VAL A 121 -15.43 -3.05 3.14
N CYS A 122 -14.30 -3.35 3.79
CA CYS A 122 -14.01 -4.67 4.32
C CYS A 122 -14.97 -5.08 5.44
N GLU A 123 -15.28 -4.17 6.36
CA GLU A 123 -16.26 -4.37 7.43
C GLU A 123 -17.65 -4.66 6.85
N ALA A 124 -18.11 -3.83 5.91
CA ALA A 124 -19.41 -4.01 5.27
C ALA A 124 -19.53 -5.31 4.45
N ARG A 125 -18.41 -5.93 4.07
CA ARG A 125 -18.36 -7.18 3.29
C ARG A 125 -17.91 -8.39 4.11
N ASN A 126 -17.62 -8.22 5.39
CA ASN A 126 -17.01 -9.25 6.25
C ASN A 126 -15.71 -9.85 5.66
N ARG A 127 -14.82 -8.98 5.15
CA ARG A 127 -13.56 -9.35 4.48
C ARG A 127 -12.30 -8.85 5.20
N CYS A 128 -12.41 -8.35 6.43
CA CYS A 128 -11.28 -7.76 7.15
C CYS A 128 -10.12 -8.75 7.36
N ASN A 129 -10.41 -10.05 7.48
CA ASN A 129 -9.39 -11.08 7.70
C ASN A 129 -8.62 -11.47 6.44
N ASP A 130 -9.12 -11.13 5.26
CA ASP A 130 -8.52 -11.54 3.98
C ASP A 130 -7.76 -10.39 3.29
N VAL A 131 -7.68 -9.23 3.96
CA VAL A 131 -7.07 -8.02 3.42
C VAL A 131 -5.86 -7.64 4.28
N PHE A 132 -4.67 -7.78 3.71
CA PHE A 132 -3.44 -7.29 4.32
C PHE A 132 -3.18 -5.85 3.88
N VAL A 133 -2.90 -4.95 4.82
CA VAL A 133 -2.69 -3.52 4.50
C VAL A 133 -1.28 -3.09 4.87
N ILE A 134 -0.57 -2.53 3.89
CA ILE A 134 0.66 -1.77 4.10
C ILE A 134 0.29 -0.29 4.10
N GLY A 135 0.14 0.27 5.30
CA GLY A 135 -0.12 1.70 5.48
C GLY A 135 1.13 2.52 5.20
N LEU A 136 0.97 3.58 4.41
CA LEU A 136 2.01 4.58 4.19
C LEU A 136 1.75 5.81 5.05
N TYR A 137 2.81 6.43 5.58
CA TYR A 137 2.70 7.78 6.13
C TYR A 137 2.41 8.78 5.01
N CYS A 138 1.56 9.76 5.31
CA CYS A 138 1.18 10.81 4.38
C CYS A 138 0.84 12.07 5.17
N ASN A 139 1.35 13.21 4.73
CA ASN A 139 1.01 14.52 5.28
C ASN A 139 -0.09 15.18 4.42
N ASN A 140 0.20 15.40 3.15
CA ASN A 140 -0.69 16.01 2.18
C ASN A 140 -0.43 15.48 0.77
N MET A 141 -1.45 15.57 -0.09
CA MET A 141 -1.30 15.44 -1.54
C MET A 141 -1.18 16.86 -2.11
N PRO A 142 -0.10 17.20 -2.83
CA PRO A 142 -0.03 18.48 -3.53
C PRO A 142 -1.19 18.61 -4.51
N SER A 143 -1.88 19.74 -4.48
CA SER A 143 -2.80 20.15 -5.53
C SER A 143 -1.99 20.80 -6.65
N VAL A 144 -2.08 20.24 -7.86
CA VAL A 144 -1.63 20.90 -9.09
C VAL A 144 -2.79 21.66 -9.71
#